data_AF-A0A3N0BCK4-F1
#
_entry.id   AF-A0A3N0BCK4-F1
#
_cell.length_a   1.000
_cell.length_b   1.000
_cell.length_c   1.000
_cell.angle_alpha   90.00
_cell.angle_beta   90.00
_cell.angle_gamma   90.00
#
_symmetry.space_group_name_H-M   'P 1'
#
loop_
_entity.id
_entity.type
_entity.pdbx_description
1 polymer ?
#
loop_
_entity_poly.entity_id
_entity_poly.type
_entity_poly.pdbx_seq_one_letter_code
_entity_poly.pdbx_strand_id
1 'polypeptide(L)'
;MALIFISEKTGYFQLPDKEKKVITDLTPEELDEAVGEVLKSGFSRMEDSSQIANPAEKIMFEQLNMAFKELSESRESILSEIDLKFAEAERKYLEQ
;
A
#
# COMPACT_ATOMS: atom_id res chain seq x y z
N MET A 1 1.79 -8.68 3.24
CA MET A 1 3.20 -8.48 2.84
C MET A 1 3.74 -7.22 3.53
N ALA A 2 5.07 -7.07 3.66
CA ALA A 2 5.69 -5.85 4.18
C ALA A 2 6.28 -5.03 3.03
N LEU A 3 5.62 -3.92 2.68
CA LEU A 3 6.10 -2.99 1.63
C LEU A 3 7.07 -1.94 2.15
N ILE A 4 6.99 -1.64 3.45
CA ILE A 4 7.87 -0.71 4.14
C ILE A 4 8.57 -1.43 5.28
N PHE A 5 9.81 -1.03 5.55
CA PHE A 5 10.60 -1.56 6.65
C PHE A 5 11.70 -0.63 7.11
N ILE A 6 12.23 -0.86 8.31
CA ILE A 6 13.30 -0.06 8.91
C ILE A 6 14.59 -0.88 8.93
N SER A 7 15.68 -0.28 8.46
CA SER A 7 17.03 -0.85 8.50
C SER A 7 18.03 0.26 8.81
N GLU A 8 18.97 0.03 9.72
CA GLU A 8 20.04 0.99 10.04
C GLU A 8 19.56 2.41 10.40
N LYS A 9 18.40 2.52 11.05
CA LYS A 9 17.72 3.78 11.39
C LYS A 9 17.17 4.57 10.19
N THR A 10 16.98 3.87 9.06
CA THR A 10 16.39 4.40 7.83
C THR A 10 15.16 3.57 7.43
N GLY A 11 14.09 4.27 7.05
CA GLY A 11 12.88 3.74 6.46
C GLY A 11 13.06 3.48 4.97
N TYR A 12 12.72 2.26 4.58
CA TYR A 12 12.82 1.75 3.22
C TYR A 12 11.48 1.25 2.72
N PHE A 13 11.35 1.23 1.41
CA PHE A 13 10.23 0.70 0.66
C PHE A 13 10.74 -0.30 -0.38
N GLN A 14 10.01 -1.39 -0.56
CA GLN A 14 10.31 -2.40 -1.56
C GLN A 14 9.04 -3.08 -2.07
N LEU A 15 8.84 -3.06 -3.39
CA LEU A 15 7.85 -3.88 -4.10
C LEU A 15 8.43 -5.27 -4.39
N PRO A 16 7.60 -6.32 -4.59
CA PRO A 16 8.05 -7.70 -4.76
C PRO A 16 9.17 -7.88 -5.81
N ASP A 17 9.09 -7.13 -6.91
CA ASP A 17 9.96 -7.26 -8.08
C ASP A 17 10.84 -6.02 -8.31
N LYS A 18 10.97 -5.13 -7.32
CA LYS A 18 11.78 -3.91 -7.43
C LYS A 18 12.86 -3.83 -6.37
N GLU A 19 13.87 -3.01 -6.68
CA GLU A 19 14.92 -2.70 -5.74
C GLU A 19 14.39 -1.90 -4.54
N LYS A 20 15.02 -2.15 -3.39
CA LYS A 20 14.82 -1.41 -2.16
C LYS A 20 15.19 0.06 -2.37
N LYS A 21 14.33 0.97 -1.92
CA LYS A 21 14.55 2.42 -1.95
C LYS A 21 14.27 3.08 -0.61
N VAL A 22 14.90 4.22 -0.35
CA VAL A 22 14.58 5.03 0.82
C VAL A 22 13.18 5.61 0.64
N ILE A 23 12.40 5.67 1.72
CA ILE A 23 11.01 6.14 1.67
C ILE A 23 10.86 7.56 1.14
N THR A 24 11.87 8.42 1.33
CA THR A 24 11.86 9.79 0.82
C THR A 24 12.03 9.88 -0.69
N ASP A 25 12.50 8.81 -1.35
CA ASP A 25 12.82 8.79 -2.78
C ASP A 25 11.71 8.14 -3.62
N LEU A 26 10.51 7.98 -3.04
CA LEU A 26 9.37 7.35 -3.70
C LEU A 26 8.73 8.26 -4.74
N THR A 27 8.46 7.70 -5.91
CA THR A 27 7.68 8.38 -6.94
C THR A 27 6.18 8.12 -6.77
N PRO A 28 5.30 8.99 -7.32
CA PRO A 28 3.86 8.74 -7.32
C PRO A 28 3.48 7.39 -7.96
N GLU A 29 4.15 7.01 -9.05
CA GLU A 29 3.91 5.74 -9.74
C GLU A 29 4.19 4.53 -8.83
N GLU A 30 5.24 4.60 -8.00
CA GLU A 30 5.57 3.54 -7.05
C GLU A 30 4.55 3.43 -5.91
N LEU A 31 3.93 4.55 -5.53
CA LEU A 31 2.83 4.56 -4.57
C LEU A 31 1.55 3.94 -5.16
N ASP A 32 1.23 4.23 -6.41
CA ASP A 32 0.10 3.63 -7.11
C ASP A 32 0.26 2.11 -7.22
N GLU A 33 1.47 1.65 -7.55
CA GLU A 33 1.81 0.23 -7.55
C GLU A 33 1.70 -0.40 -6.15
N ALA A 34 2.16 0.31 -5.11
CA ALA A 34 2.04 -0.13 -3.72
C ALA A 34 0.58 -0.34 -3.31
N VAL A 35 -0.31 0.60 -3.66
CA VAL A 35 -1.75 0.49 -3.41
C VAL A 35 -2.31 -0.77 -4.06
N GLY A 36 -1.94 -1.03 -5.32
CA GLY A 36 -2.32 -2.26 -6.02
C GLY A 36 -1.87 -3.52 -5.29
N GLU A 37 -0.64 -3.55 -4.79
CA GLU A 37 -0.10 -4.69 -4.05
C GLU A 37 -0.76 -4.89 -2.68
N VAL A 38 -1.09 -3.81 -1.97
CA VAL A 38 -1.87 -3.88 -0.72
C VAL A 38 -3.27 -4.44 -0.99
N LEU A 39 -3.94 -3.99 -2.05
CA LEU A 39 -5.26 -4.50 -2.42
C LEU A 39 -5.23 -5.95 -2.87
N LYS A 40 -4.15 -6.43 -3.49
CA LYS A 40 -4.02 -7.86 -3.86
C LYS A 40 -3.73 -8.73 -2.65
N SER A 41 -2.69 -8.39 -1.89
CA SER A 41 -2.00 -9.31 -0.98
C SER A 41 -2.12 -8.92 0.51
N GLY A 42 -2.73 -7.78 0.80
CA GLY A 42 -2.87 -7.24 2.15
C GLY A 42 -1.56 -6.69 2.73
N PHE A 43 -1.70 -5.80 3.70
CA PHE A 43 -0.60 -5.18 4.41
C PHE A 43 -0.52 -5.73 5.84
N SER A 44 0.65 -6.21 6.26
CA SER A 44 0.78 -6.99 7.50
C SER A 44 1.81 -6.47 8.49
N ARG A 45 2.57 -5.40 8.18
CA ARG A 45 3.71 -4.98 9.00
C ARG A 45 3.51 -3.59 9.59
N MET A 46 3.41 -3.53 10.91
CA MET A 46 3.52 -2.30 11.69
C MET A 46 4.91 -2.28 12.34
N GLU A 47 5.87 -1.61 11.73
CA GLU A 47 7.15 -1.34 12.41
C GLU A 47 7.07 -0.03 13.19
N ASP A 48 7.78 0.01 14.31
CA ASP A 48 7.87 1.19 15.15
C ASP A 48 8.86 2.20 14.55
N SER A 49 8.34 3.35 14.12
CA SER A 49 9.06 4.43 13.48
C SER A 49 10.09 5.12 14.40
N SER A 50 10.14 4.82 15.71
CA SER A 50 11.04 5.47 16.65
C SER A 50 12.52 5.16 16.39
N GLN A 51 12.79 4.11 15.62
CA GLN A 51 14.14 3.77 15.19
C GLN A 51 14.65 4.67 14.05
N ILE A 52 13.78 5.43 13.37
CA ILE A 52 14.16 6.31 12.26
C ILE A 52 14.78 7.60 12.80
N ALA A 53 16.02 7.88 12.38
CA ALA A 53 16.76 9.05 12.86
C ALA A 53 16.31 10.37 12.21
N ASN A 54 15.89 10.32 10.95
CA ASN A 54 15.48 11.50 10.18
C ASN A 54 13.99 11.82 10.43
N PRO A 55 13.65 13.01 10.97
CA PRO A 55 12.26 13.37 11.26
C PRO A 55 11.34 13.39 10.02
N ALA A 56 11.83 13.85 8.87
CA ALA A 56 11.01 13.92 7.65
C ALA A 56 10.67 12.52 7.14
N GLU A 57 11.67 11.64 7.15
CA GLU A 57 11.52 10.24 6.78
C GLU A 57 10.60 9.50 7.76
N LYS A 58 10.70 9.79 9.07
CA LYS A 58 9.83 9.25 10.10
C LYS A 58 8.36 9.60 9.83
N ILE A 59 8.07 10.86 9.52
CA ILE A 59 6.71 11.31 9.19
C ILE A 59 6.19 10.55 7.97
N MET A 60 6.98 10.46 6.91
CA MET A 60 6.58 9.78 5.68
C MET A 60 6.35 8.28 5.90
N PHE A 61 7.21 7.64 6.71
CA PHE A 61 7.03 6.25 7.13
C PHE A 61 5.71 6.03 7.86
N GLU A 62 5.39 6.88 8.84
CA GLU A 62 4.14 6.78 9.61
C GLU A 62 2.90 6.98 8.74
N GLN A 63 2.94 7.95 7.82
CA GLN A 63 1.85 8.20 6.89
C GLN A 63 1.61 7.01 5.96
N LEU A 64 2.66 6.43 5.39
CA LEU A 64 2.55 5.23 4.54
C LEU A 64 2.04 4.03 5.33
N ASN A 65 2.55 3.84 6.55
CA ASN A 65 2.11 2.75 7.42
C ASN A 65 0.62 2.86 7.78
N MET A 66 0.15 4.06 8.10
CA MET A 66 -1.26 4.33 8.37
C MET A 66 -2.12 4.12 7.12
N ALA A 67 -1.73 4.69 5.98
CA ALA A 67 -2.47 4.57 4.73
C ALA A 67 -2.59 3.12 4.26
N PHE A 68 -1.49 2.35 4.28
CA PHE A 68 -1.52 0.93 3.89
C PHE A 68 -2.32 0.07 4.86
N LYS A 69 -2.31 0.40 6.15
CA LYS A 69 -3.16 -0.27 7.13
C LYS A 69 -4.64 -0.02 6.84
N GLU A 70 -5.06 1.24 6.71
CA GLU A 70 -6.44 1.60 6.42
C GLU A 70 -6.93 0.98 5.10
N LEU A 71 -6.09 1.02 4.07
CA LEU A 71 -6.36 0.39 2.78
C LEU A 71 -6.52 -1.13 2.90
N SER A 72 -5.66 -1.79 3.69
CA SER A 72 -5.75 -3.23 3.91
C SER A 72 -6.97 -3.61 4.73
N GLU A 73 -7.39 -2.78 5.70
CA GLU A 73 -8.63 -2.98 6.48
C GLU A 73 -9.88 -2.76 5.60
N SER A 74 -9.81 -1.81 4.66
CA SER A 74 -10.91 -1.50 3.74
C SER A 74 -10.95 -2.40 2.50
N ARG A 75 -9.95 -3.26 2.32
CA ARG A 75 -9.73 -4.08 1.12
C ARG A 75 -10.96 -4.87 0.70
N GLU A 76 -11.61 -5.57 1.64
CA GLU A 76 -12.78 -6.39 1.32
C GLU A 76 -13.96 -5.55 0.83
N SER A 77 -14.18 -4.38 1.45
CA SER A 77 -15.23 -3.44 1.02
C SER A 77 -14.95 -2.92 -0.40
N ILE A 78 -13.72 -2.50 -0.65
CA ILE A 78 -13.30 -1.97 -1.96
C ILE A 78 -13.47 -3.03 -3.05
N LEU A 79 -13.00 -4.26 -2.82
CA LEU A 79 -13.13 -5.35 -3.79
C LEU A 79 -14.59 -5.72 -4.02
N SER A 80 -15.41 -5.78 -2.96
CA SER A 80 -16.84 -6.07 -3.09
C SER A 80 -17.58 -5.00 -3.90
N GLU A 81 -17.24 -3.72 -3.73
CA GLU A 81 -17.85 -2.64 -4.52
C GLU A 81 -17.49 -2.74 -6.00
N ILE A 82 -16.22 -3.07 -6.30
CA ILE A 82 -15.75 -3.31 -7.67
C ILE A 82 -16.53 -4.48 -8.29
N ASP A 83 -16.59 -5.62 -7.61
CA ASP A 83 -17.29 -6.81 -8.09
C ASP A 83 -18.77 -6.54 -8.36
N LEU A 84 -19.45 -5.80 -7.48
CA LEU A 84 -20.84 -5.40 -7.68
C LEU A 84 -21.01 -4.54 -8.93
N LYS A 85 -20.12 -3.58 -9.16
CA LYS A 85 -20.19 -2.72 -10.35
C LYS A 85 -19.96 -3.47 -11.65
N PHE A 86 -19.03 -4.43 -11.66
CA PHE A 86 -18.81 -5.29 -12.81
C PHE A 86 -20.00 -6.23 -13.05
N ALA A 87 -20.57 -6.83 -12.00
CA ALA A 87 -21.76 -7.67 -12.12
C ALA A 87 -22.99 -6.90 -12.63
N GLU A 88 -23.19 -5.65 -12.20
CA GLU A 88 -24.23 -4.76 -12.73
C GLU A 88 -24.01 -4.45 -14.21
N ALA A 89 -22.77 -4.24 -14.64
CA ALA A 89 -22.42 -3.96 -16.03
C ALA A 89 -22.59 -5.19 -16.93
N GLU A 90 -22.16 -6.37 -16.49
CA GLU A 90 -22.33 -7.64 -17.22
C GLU A 90 -23.80 -7.97 -17.45
N ARG A 91 -24.66 -7.84 -16.42
CA ARG A 91 -26.11 -8.05 -16.56
C ARG A 91 -26.71 -7.15 -17.64
N LYS A 92 -26.36 -5.86 -17.65
CA LYS A 92 -26.82 -4.91 -18.68
C LYS A 92 -26.37 -5.27 -20.10
N TYR A 93 -25.21 -5.91 -20.24
CA TYR A 93 -24.68 -6.34 -21.53
C TYR A 93 -25.28 -7.67 -22.01
N LEU A 94 -25.59 -8.59 -21.09
CA LEU A 94 -26.14 -9.91 -21.39
C LEU A 94 -27.68 -9.93 -21.57
N GLU A 95 -28.38 -8.91 -21.06
CA GLU A 95 -29.83 -8.72 -21.22
C GLU A 95 -30.20 -7.86 -22.45
N GLN A 96 -29.24 -7.55 -23.33
CA GLN A 96 -29.47 -7.01 -24.69
C GLN A 96 -29.49 -8.13 -25.74
#